data_AF-A0A8S1EAD7-F1
#
_entry.id   AF-A0A8S1EAD7-F1
#
_cell.length_a   1.000
_cell.length_b   1.000
_cell.length_c   1.000
_cell.angle_alpha   90.00
_cell.angle_beta   90.00
_cell.angle_gamma   90.00
#
_symmetry.space_group_name_H-M   'P 1'
#
loop_
_entity.id
_entity.type
_entity.pdbx_description
1 polymer ?
#
loop_
_entity_poly.entity_id
_entity_poly.type
_entity_poly.pdbx_seq_one_letter_code
_entity_poly.pdbx_strand_id
1 'polypeptide(L)'
;MRSISRGVTTNIKKLIESRPQTPGQTVYLTHVKWITGKNQLEQYFKRYGTVQSVNMFYDSVTGLHRGFASVTFDSRESANKAIEQRPHVIDGDRVDVEPYIPIISKNKKKDVIL
;
A
#
# COMPACT_ATOMS: atom_id res chain seq x y z
N MET A 1 -39.29 -12.25 -12.76
CA MET A 1 -37.90 -12.66 -13.08
C MET A 1 -36.97 -11.71 -12.35
N ARG A 2 -36.23 -12.17 -11.33
CA ARG A 2 -35.27 -11.32 -10.59
C ARG A 2 -33.89 -11.50 -11.24
N SER A 3 -33.45 -10.48 -11.99
CA SER A 3 -32.12 -10.48 -12.60
C SER A 3 -31.04 -10.37 -11.52
N ILE A 4 -30.18 -11.38 -11.46
CA ILE A 4 -28.97 -11.40 -10.65
C ILE A 4 -27.94 -10.58 -11.43
N SER A 5 -27.73 -9.32 -11.06
CA SER A 5 -26.69 -8.52 -11.71
C SER A 5 -25.32 -8.97 -11.19
N ARG A 6 -24.58 -9.62 -12.09
CA ARG A 6 -23.25 -10.19 -11.87
C ARG A 6 -22.23 -9.07 -11.62
N GLY A 7 -21.42 -9.26 -10.59
CA GLY A 7 -20.03 -8.80 -10.54
C GLY A 7 -19.81 -7.29 -10.50
N VAL A 8 -19.72 -6.74 -9.30
CA VAL A 8 -19.08 -5.45 -9.04
C VAL A 8 -17.56 -5.62 -9.26
N THR A 9 -17.12 -5.61 -10.53
CA THR A 9 -15.69 -5.47 -10.84
C THR A 9 -15.34 -3.99 -10.69
N THR A 10 -15.30 -3.49 -9.45
CA THR A 10 -14.81 -2.13 -9.21
C THR A 10 -13.36 -2.10 -9.64
N ASN A 11 -13.06 -1.32 -10.68
CA ASN A 11 -11.72 -1.11 -11.23
C ASN A 11 -10.72 -0.80 -10.09
N ILE A 12 -9.97 -1.81 -9.65
CA ILE A 12 -8.98 -1.71 -8.57
C ILE A 12 -7.94 -0.62 -8.90
N LYS A 13 -7.62 -0.44 -10.19
CA LYS A 13 -6.78 0.67 -10.69
C LYS A 13 -7.33 2.04 -10.29
N LYS A 14 -8.65 2.27 -10.45
CA LYS A 14 -9.30 3.55 -10.16
C LYS A 14 -9.31 3.86 -8.66
N LEU A 15 -9.40 2.85 -7.80
CA LEU A 15 -9.31 3.01 -6.34
C LEU A 15 -7.87 3.30 -5.89
N ILE A 16 -6.87 2.62 -6.46
CA ILE A 16 -5.44 2.88 -6.19
C ILE A 16 -5.05 4.28 -6.69
N GLU A 17 -5.61 4.74 -7.81
CA GLU A 17 -5.41 6.08 -8.39
C GLU A 17 -6.17 7.20 -7.66
N SER A 18 -7.21 6.87 -6.88
CA SER A 18 -8.12 7.89 -6.30
C SER A 18 -7.53 8.70 -5.14
N ARG A 19 -6.42 8.26 -4.54
CA ARG A 19 -5.67 9.06 -3.56
C ARG A 19 -4.29 9.35 -4.11
N PRO A 20 -3.87 10.62 -4.23
CA PRO A 20 -2.52 10.94 -4.67
C PRO A 20 -1.52 10.34 -3.68
N GLN A 21 -0.83 9.29 -4.11
CA GLN A 21 0.31 8.76 -3.37
C GLN A 21 1.51 9.63 -3.73
N THR A 22 1.84 10.57 -2.86
CA THR A 22 2.96 11.48 -3.14
C THR A 22 4.28 10.70 -3.02
N PRO A 23 5.08 10.61 -4.09
CA PRO A 23 6.37 9.93 -4.04
C PRO A 23 7.30 10.60 -3.01
N GLY A 24 7.92 9.78 -2.16
CA GLY A 24 8.79 10.23 -1.08
C GLY A 24 8.07 10.63 0.22
N GLN A 25 6.75 10.78 0.24
CA GLN A 25 5.95 10.84 1.49
C GLN A 25 5.26 9.50 1.78
N THR A 26 5.25 8.60 0.81
CA THR A 26 4.59 7.29 0.91
C THR A 26 5.63 6.19 1.06
N VAL A 27 5.36 5.24 1.96
CA VAL A 27 6.13 4.00 2.10
C VAL A 27 5.27 2.79 1.71
N TYR A 28 5.92 1.75 1.21
CA TYR A 28 5.32 0.47 0.87
C TYR A 28 5.69 -0.57 1.92
N LEU A 29 4.71 -1.35 2.35
CA LEU A 29 4.81 -2.37 3.37
C LEU A 29 4.64 -3.76 2.75
N THR A 30 5.58 -4.66 3.04
CA THR A 30 5.48 -6.08 2.70
C THR A 30 5.52 -6.94 3.96
N HIS A 31 5.06 -8.19 3.84
CA HIS A 31 4.94 -9.13 4.95
C HIS A 31 3.98 -8.69 6.07
N VAL A 32 2.95 -7.90 5.72
CA VAL A 32 1.90 -7.52 6.68
C VAL A 32 1.07 -8.75 7.02
N LYS A 33 1.02 -9.13 8.30
CA LYS A 33 0.24 -10.29 8.76
C LYS A 33 -1.25 -10.11 8.49
N TRP A 34 -1.93 -11.19 8.11
CA TRP A 34 -3.36 -11.21 7.73
C TRP A 34 -4.35 -10.66 8.77
N ILE A 35 -3.94 -10.58 10.04
CA ILE A 35 -4.71 -10.01 11.15
C ILE A 35 -4.46 -8.50 11.33
N THR A 36 -3.35 -7.99 10.79
CA THR A 36 -2.93 -6.59 10.94
C THR A 36 -3.75 -5.71 10.02
N GLY A 37 -4.72 -5.01 10.60
CA GLY A 37 -5.59 -4.09 9.88
C GLY A 37 -5.03 -2.66 9.76
N LYS A 38 -5.84 -1.82 9.12
CA LYS A 38 -5.52 -0.40 8.86
C LYS A 38 -5.21 0.36 10.16
N ASN A 39 -6.00 0.13 11.20
CA ASN A 39 -5.87 0.85 12.47
C ASN A 39 -4.55 0.51 13.18
N GLN A 40 -4.12 -0.76 13.13
CA GLN A 40 -2.85 -1.20 13.70
C GLN A 40 -1.67 -0.54 12.99
N LEU A 41 -1.69 -0.51 11.65
CA LEU A 41 -0.66 0.16 10.85
C LEU A 41 -0.64 1.66 11.16
N GLU A 42 -1.79 2.33 11.15
CA GLU A 42 -1.88 3.75 11.45
C GLU A 42 -1.33 4.07 12.84
N GLN A 43 -1.71 3.28 13.85
CA GLN A 43 -1.24 3.46 15.23
C GLN A 43 0.27 3.23 15.36
N TYR A 44 0.80 2.22 14.68
CA TYR A 44 2.23 1.91 14.71
C TYR A 44 3.05 3.02 14.03
N PHE A 45 2.65 3.46 12.84
CA PHE A 45 3.43 4.42 12.04
C PHE A 45 3.32 5.87 12.52
N LYS A 46 2.32 6.22 13.35
CA LYS A 46 2.20 7.53 14.02
C LYS A 46 3.46 7.95 14.79
N ARG A 47 4.30 7.00 15.22
CA ARG A 47 5.56 7.29 15.92
C ARG A 47 6.63 7.96 15.06
N TYR A 48 6.55 7.81 13.73
CA TYR A 48 7.50 8.40 12.80
C TYR A 48 7.05 9.78 12.32
N GLY A 49 5.74 10.06 12.41
CA GLY A 49 5.11 11.36 12.15
C GLY A 49 3.62 11.24 11.87
N THR A 50 3.00 12.35 11.43
CA THR A 50 1.58 12.39 11.10
C THR A 50 1.27 11.52 9.88
N VAL A 51 0.43 10.50 10.08
CA VAL A 51 -0.07 9.64 9.01
C VAL A 51 -1.29 10.29 8.36
N GLN A 52 -1.21 10.59 7.07
CA GLN A 52 -2.34 11.09 6.29
C GLN A 52 -3.29 9.97 5.86
N SER A 53 -2.72 8.84 5.45
CA SER A 53 -3.49 7.79 4.79
C SER A 53 -2.82 6.43 4.93
N VAL A 54 -3.62 5.39 5.15
CA VAL A 54 -3.20 3.99 5.08
C VAL A 54 -4.07 3.31 4.04
N ASN A 55 -3.44 2.67 3.06
CA ASN A 55 -4.09 1.89 2.02
C ASN A 55 -3.67 0.42 2.14
N MET A 56 -4.63 -0.50 2.14
CA MET A 56 -4.36 -1.92 2.21
C MET A 56 -4.86 -2.60 0.93
N PHE A 57 -4.09 -3.56 0.43
CA PHE A 57 -4.43 -4.26 -0.79
C PHE A 57 -5.22 -5.52 -0.48
N TYR A 58 -6.52 -5.50 -0.79
CA TYR A 58 -7.45 -6.60 -0.53
C TYR A 58 -7.63 -7.51 -1.74
N ASP A 59 -7.79 -8.79 -1.47
CA ASP A 59 -8.30 -9.77 -2.42
C ASP A 59 -9.81 -9.55 -2.61
N SER A 60 -10.25 -9.38 -3.84
CA SER A 60 -11.66 -9.11 -4.14
C SER A 60 -12.59 -10.31 -3.93
N VAL A 61 -12.04 -11.54 -3.88
CA VAL A 61 -12.83 -12.76 -3.69
C VAL A 61 -12.99 -13.08 -2.21
N THR A 62 -11.88 -13.08 -1.46
CA THR A 62 -11.90 -13.45 -0.04
C THR A 62 -12.15 -12.27 0.90
N GLY A 63 -11.96 -11.03 0.41
CA GLY A 63 -12.00 -9.82 1.24
C GLY A 63 -10.80 -9.68 2.18
N LEU A 64 -9.84 -10.61 2.16
CA LEU A 64 -8.65 -10.58 3.00
C LEU A 64 -7.54 -9.75 2.35
N HIS A 65 -6.76 -9.02 3.14
CA HIS A 65 -5.62 -8.31 2.58
C HIS A 65 -4.48 -9.27 2.20
N ARG A 66 -3.77 -8.94 1.13
CA ARG A 66 -2.73 -9.78 0.50
C ARG A 66 -1.35 -9.62 1.15
N GLY A 67 -1.29 -9.16 2.39
CA GLY A 67 -0.04 -8.87 3.09
C GLY A 67 0.77 -7.68 2.59
N PHE A 68 0.13 -6.80 1.82
CA PHE A 68 0.71 -5.54 1.35
C PHE A 68 -0.12 -4.34 1.82
N ALA A 69 0.56 -3.24 2.10
CA ALA A 69 -0.06 -1.96 2.42
C ALA A 69 0.84 -0.79 1.99
N SER A 70 0.27 0.41 1.91
CA SER A 70 1.03 1.65 1.82
C SER A 70 0.59 2.63 2.90
N VAL A 71 1.55 3.41 3.40
CA VAL A 71 1.33 4.45 4.40
C VAL A 71 1.83 5.77 3.83
N THR A 72 0.94 6.75 3.76
CA THR A 72 1.22 8.12 3.33
C THR A 72 1.39 8.99 4.56
N PHE A 73 2.55 9.62 4.70
CA PHE A 73 2.83 10.60 5.74
C PHE A 73 2.57 12.01 5.26
N ASP A 74 2.44 12.93 6.21
CA ASP A 74 2.32 14.36 5.93
C ASP A 74 3.66 14.98 5.45
N SER A 75 4.79 14.37 5.80
CA SER A 75 6.14 14.87 5.47
C SER A 75 7.07 13.76 4.96
N ARG A 76 8.03 14.13 4.11
CA ARG A 76 9.03 13.21 3.54
C ARG A 76 9.98 12.69 4.61
N GLU A 77 10.28 13.53 5.59
CA GLU A 77 11.12 13.20 6.74
C GLU A 77 10.51 12.07 7.56
N SER A 78 9.19 12.04 7.71
CA SER A 78 8.47 10.97 8.41
C SER A 78 8.56 9.64 7.65
N ALA A 79 8.44 9.68 6.33
CA ALA A 79 8.62 8.51 5.48
C ALA A 79 10.07 7.97 5.56
N ASN A 80 11.07 8.85 5.48
CA ASN A 80 12.48 8.47 5.61
C ASN A 80 12.78 7.84 6.97
N LYS A 81 12.29 8.45 8.07
CA LYS A 81 12.42 7.87 9.42
C LYS A 81 11.81 6.47 9.50
N ALA A 82 10.64 6.27 8.90
CA ALA A 82 10.00 4.96 8.84
C ALA A 82 10.82 3.94 8.04
N ILE A 83 11.55 4.34 7.01
CA ILE A 83 12.42 3.44 6.22
C ILE A 83 13.73 3.11 6.97
N GLU A 84 14.31 4.10 7.65
CA GLU A 84 15.61 3.97 8.33
C GLU A 84 15.52 3.19 9.65
N GLN A 85 14.42 3.34 10.40
CA GLN A 85 14.26 2.77 11.75
C GLN A 85 13.78 1.31 11.73
N ARG A 86 14.49 0.46 10.99
CA ARG A 86 14.30 -1.00 10.96
C ARG A 86 14.98 -1.67 12.16
N PRO A 87 14.50 -2.84 12.63
CA PRO A 87 13.36 -3.62 12.10
C PRO A 87 12.00 -3.12 12.61
N HIS A 88 10.95 -3.27 11.80
CA HIS A 88 9.57 -3.09 12.25
C HIS A 88 8.96 -4.42 12.61
N VAL A 89 8.32 -4.47 13.78
CA VAL A 89 7.59 -5.63 14.27
C VAL A 89 6.19 -5.17 14.65
N ILE A 90 5.18 -5.76 14.01
CA ILE A 90 3.76 -5.44 14.19
C ILE A 90 3.01 -6.75 14.37
N ASP A 91 2.19 -6.86 15.43
CA ASP A 91 1.45 -8.09 15.78
C ASP A 91 2.35 -9.36 15.89
N GLY A 92 3.59 -9.15 16.32
CA GLY A 92 4.60 -10.20 16.53
C GLY A 92 5.37 -10.61 15.27
N ASP A 93 5.05 -10.07 14.10
CA ASP A 93 5.72 -10.39 12.84
C ASP A 93 6.53 -9.22 12.28
N ARG A 94 7.58 -9.54 11.53
CA ARG A 94 8.43 -8.54 10.87
C ARG A 94 7.70 -7.97 9.66
N VAL A 95 7.65 -6.65 9.59
CA VAL A 95 7.13 -5.91 8.43
C VAL A 95 8.28 -5.17 7.78
N ASP A 96 8.41 -5.33 6.47
CA ASP A 96 9.41 -4.62 5.69
C ASP A 96 8.83 -3.31 5.17
N VAL A 97 9.62 -2.25 5.29
CA VAL A 97 9.27 -0.89 4.88
C VAL A 97 10.23 -0.46 3.78
N GLU A 98 9.68 -0.08 2.62
CA GLU A 98 10.44 0.38 1.47
C GLU A 98 9.88 1.72 0.95
N PRO A 99 10.68 2.56 0.27
CA PRO A 99 10.17 3.72 -0.43
C PRO A 99 9.06 3.32 -1.42
N TYR A 100 7.96 4.07 -1.45
CA TYR A 100 6.93 3.84 -2.46
C TYR A 100 7.46 4.17 -3.86
N ILE A 101 7.50 3.16 -4.73
CA ILE A 101 7.83 3.31 -6.14
C ILE A 101 6.50 3.24 -6.92
N PRO A 102 6.03 4.34 -7.53
CA PRO A 102 4.84 4.30 -8.36
C PRO A 102 5.10 3.38 -9.56
N ILE A 103 4.19 2.44 -9.78
CA ILE A 103 4.26 1.53 -10.94
C ILE A 103 3.81 2.32 -12.17
N ILE A 104 4.71 3.10 -12.75
CA ILE A 104 4.48 3.72 -14.05
C ILE A 104 4.52 2.60 -15.08
N SER A 105 3.41 2.38 -15.79
CA SER A 105 3.31 1.41 -16.88
C SER A 105 4.34 1.75 -17.98
N LYS A 106 5.55 1.20 -17.89
CA LYS A 106 6.52 1.23 -18.99
C LYS A 106 5.95 0.40 -20.14
N ASN A 107 5.44 1.06 -21.17
CA ASN A 107 5.06 0.43 -22.41
C ASN A 107 6.33 -0.16 -23.05
N LYS A 108 6.57 -1.45 -22.88
CA LYS A 108 7.79 -2.14 -23.34
C LYS A 108 7.67 -2.43 -24.85
N LYS A 109 7.72 -1.40 -25.71
CA LYS A 109 8.04 -1.61 -27.13
C LYS A 109 9.55 -1.83 -27.23
N LYS A 110 9.92 -3.03 -27.66
CA LYS A 110 11.30 -3.41 -27.93
C LYS A 110 11.74 -2.66 -29.19
N ASP A 111 12.62 -1.68 -29.04
CA ASP A 111 13.49 -1.27 -30.14
C ASP A 111 14.46 -2.43 -30.41
N VAL A 112 14.01 -3.42 -31.20
CA VAL A 112 14.92 -4.27 -31.94
C VAL A 112 15.15 -3.54 -33.26
N ILE A 113 16.21 -2.73 -33.29
CA ILE A 113 16.85 -2.36 -34.55
C ILE A 113 17.94 -3.39 -34.77
N LEU A 114 17.68 -4.32 -35.68
CA LEU A 114 18.65 -4.97 -36.55
C LEU A 114 17.98 -5.11 -37.92
#